data_AF-A0A2H9Q640-F1
#
_entry.id   AF-A0A2H9Q640-F1
#
_cell.length_a   1.000
_cell.length_b   1.000
_cell.length_c   1.000
_cell.angle_alpha   90.00
_cell.angle_beta   90.00
_cell.angle_gamma   90.00
#
_symmetry.space_group_name_H-M   'P 1'
#
loop_
_entity.id
_entity.type
_entity.pdbx_description
1 polymer ?
#
loop_
_entity_poly.entity_id
_entity_poly.type
_entity_poly.pdbx_seq_one_letter_code
_entity_poly.pdbx_strand_id
1 'polypeptide(L)'
;MRLEYAAIAIVIIAAAAWLAYDNFMPREFTVSVKLADSQGLPINATVQLYADDRLAAEAQVNGEANVKISAKKGAALMARASADGFIPTRAGFSGAAVKITMQRETARTQKTDFVIATGYANLEKKYGAALANEIKTKILELASAAQQYDGLQTQAIFLDGNYSTVGEAVNALQPAYLLIVGGPAIVPFGEAETPLKGA
;
A
#
# COMPACT_ATOMS: atom_id res chain seq x y z
N MET A 1 33.11 -17.00 54.24
CA MET A 1 33.06 -16.12 53.05
C MET A 1 33.56 -14.74 53.50
N ARG A 2 34.66 -14.21 52.94
CA ARG A 2 35.19 -12.90 53.36
C ARG A 2 34.19 -11.80 52.97
N LEU A 3 33.95 -10.84 53.86
CA LEU A 3 32.99 -9.71 53.67
C LEU A 3 33.20 -8.98 52.33
N GLU A 4 34.45 -8.95 51.85
CA GLU A 4 34.87 -8.37 50.58
C GLU A 4 34.17 -9.02 49.36
N TYR A 5 33.94 -10.33 49.39
CA TYR A 5 33.24 -11.02 48.29
C TYR A 5 31.74 -10.73 48.28
N ALA A 6 31.14 -10.49 49.46
CA ALA A 6 29.73 -10.09 49.56
C ALA A 6 29.53 -8.65 49.03
N ALA A 7 30.45 -7.74 49.33
CA ALA A 7 30.40 -6.36 48.84
C ALA A 7 30.54 -6.28 47.30
N ILE A 8 31.47 -7.03 46.71
CA ILE A 8 31.65 -7.08 45.25
C ILE A 8 30.42 -7.67 44.56
N ALA A 9 29.83 -8.74 45.11
CA ALA A 9 28.62 -9.35 44.56
C ALA A 9 27.42 -8.38 44.58
N ILE A 10 27.25 -7.61 45.65
CA ILE A 10 26.16 -6.61 45.75
C ILE A 10 26.33 -5.50 44.71
N VAL A 11 27.55 -5.00 44.49
CA VAL A 11 27.81 -3.95 43.50
C VAL A 11 27.55 -4.46 42.07
N ILE A 12 27.92 -5.69 41.75
CA ILE A 12 27.65 -6.29 40.44
C ILE A 12 26.15 -6.47 40.22
N ILE A 13 25.42 -6.97 41.23
CA ILE A 13 23.96 -7.13 41.15
C ILE A 13 23.27 -5.77 41.00
N ALA A 14 23.71 -4.74 41.74
CA ALA A 14 23.17 -3.40 41.64
C ALA A 14 23.47 -2.76 40.26
N ALA A 15 24.67 -2.95 39.72
CA ALA A 15 25.02 -2.46 38.39
C ALA A 15 24.25 -3.18 37.28
N ALA A 16 24.08 -4.50 37.40
CA ALA A 16 23.27 -5.29 36.46
C ALA A 16 21.78 -4.93 36.56
N ALA A 17 21.26 -4.71 37.76
CA ALA A 17 19.89 -4.26 37.98
C ALA A 17 19.66 -2.84 37.44
N TRP A 18 20.64 -1.95 37.59
CA TRP A 18 20.59 -0.59 37.03
C TRP A 18 20.67 -0.60 35.50
N LEU A 19 21.57 -1.39 34.90
CA LEU A 19 21.65 -1.57 33.45
C LEU A 19 20.37 -2.21 32.88
N ALA A 20 19.78 -3.16 33.60
CA ALA A 20 18.49 -3.72 33.24
C ALA A 20 17.39 -2.66 33.34
N TYR A 21 17.34 -1.89 34.43
CA TYR A 21 16.36 -0.81 34.60
C TYR A 21 16.47 0.26 33.50
N ASP A 22 17.69 0.69 33.14
CA ASP A 22 17.95 1.71 32.12
C ASP A 22 17.53 1.25 30.72
N ASN A 23 17.70 -0.04 30.40
CA ASN A 23 17.40 -0.59 29.08
C ASN A 23 15.98 -1.17 28.92
N PHE A 24 15.32 -1.58 30.02
CA PHE A 24 14.01 -2.25 29.94
C PHE A 24 12.81 -1.37 30.33
N MET A 25 13.00 -0.20 30.96
CA MET A 25 11.90 0.70 31.30
C MET A 25 11.42 1.51 30.08
N PRO A 26 10.10 1.63 29.85
CA PRO A 26 9.54 2.56 28.89
C PRO A 26 9.87 4.00 29.28
N ARG A 27 10.27 4.83 28.31
CA ARG A 27 10.42 6.28 28.48
C ARG A 27 9.47 7.01 27.54
N GLU A 28 9.04 8.19 27.96
CA GLU A 28 8.29 9.08 27.09
C GLU A 28 9.23 9.72 26.07
N PHE A 29 8.85 9.64 24.80
CA PHE A 29 9.54 10.28 23.69
C PHE A 29 8.56 11.14 22.90
N THR A 30 9.07 12.22 22.32
CA THR A 30 8.30 13.02 21.36
C THR A 30 8.74 12.65 19.95
N VAL A 31 7.79 12.21 19.14
CA VAL A 31 7.98 11.90 17.72
C VAL A 31 7.33 13.02 16.90
N SER A 32 8.13 13.70 16.09
CA SER A 32 7.62 14.66 15.10
C SER A 32 7.25 13.90 13.84
N VAL A 33 5.96 13.93 13.48
CA VAL A 33 5.42 13.30 12.27
C VAL A 33 5.03 14.40 11.30
N LYS A 34 5.63 14.39 10.11
CA LYS A 34 5.23 15.25 9.00
C LYS A 34 4.59 14.43 7.88
N LEU A 35 3.37 14.81 7.51
CA LEU A 35 2.58 14.28 6.39
C LEU A 35 2.51 15.32 5.28
N ALA A 36 3.07 15.00 4.11
CA ALA A 36 2.95 15.84 2.94
C ALA A 36 2.66 15.00 1.69
N ASP A 37 2.03 15.59 0.68
CA ASP A 37 1.90 14.96 -0.64
C ASP A 37 3.18 15.09 -1.49
N SER A 38 3.18 14.55 -2.71
CA SER A 38 4.30 14.71 -3.66
C SER A 38 4.60 16.16 -4.04
N GLN A 39 3.65 17.09 -3.83
CA GLN A 39 3.79 18.52 -4.09
C GLN A 39 4.24 19.28 -2.83
N GLY A 40 4.43 18.58 -1.70
CA GLY A 40 4.83 19.16 -0.43
C GLY A 40 3.68 19.83 0.34
N LEU A 41 2.43 19.67 -0.09
CA LEU A 41 1.26 20.19 0.61
C LEU A 41 0.95 19.33 1.83
N PRO A 42 0.56 19.95 2.96
CA PRO A 42 0.21 19.21 4.18
C PRO A 42 -1.02 18.34 3.97
N ILE A 43 -0.96 17.11 4.46
CA ILE A 43 -2.11 16.19 4.45
C ILE A 43 -2.63 15.99 5.87
N ASN A 44 -3.96 15.95 6.00
CA ASN A 44 -4.64 15.60 7.24
C ASN A 44 -4.94 14.09 7.24
N ALA A 45 -4.35 13.35 8.17
CA ALA A 45 -4.64 11.93 8.35
C ALA A 45 -4.44 11.48 9.79
N THR A 46 -4.97 10.31 10.13
CA THR A 46 -4.67 9.66 11.39
C THR A 46 -3.38 8.86 11.22
N VAL A 47 -2.42 9.03 12.12
CA VAL A 47 -1.16 8.29 12.13
C VAL A 47 -1.13 7.35 13.32
N GLN A 48 -0.91 6.08 13.04
CA GLN A 48 -0.64 5.04 14.01
C GLN A 48 0.87 4.85 14.13
N LEU A 49 1.38 5.02 15.34
CA LEU A 49 2.77 4.80 15.68
C LEU A 49 2.91 3.46 16.39
N TYR A 50 3.81 2.64 15.89
CA TYR A 50 4.16 1.35 16.45
C TYR A 50 5.57 1.38 17.01
N ALA A 51 5.77 0.77 18.18
CA ALA A 51 7.08 0.51 18.77
C ALA A 51 7.20 -1.01 18.98
N ASP A 52 8.23 -1.64 18.42
CA ASP A 52 8.44 -3.11 18.45
C ASP A 52 7.15 -3.88 18.06
N ASP A 53 6.53 -3.45 16.95
CA ASP A 53 5.30 -4.01 16.39
C ASP A 53 4.03 -3.88 17.27
N ARG A 54 4.07 -3.10 18.35
CA ARG A 54 2.88 -2.77 19.17
C ARG A 54 2.45 -1.33 18.95
N LEU A 55 1.13 -1.11 18.85
CA LEU A 55 0.58 0.24 18.77
C LEU A 55 0.94 1.03 20.04
N ALA A 56 1.72 2.09 19.86
CA ALA A 56 2.22 2.94 20.93
C ALA A 56 1.42 4.24 21.05
N ALA A 57 0.93 4.78 19.94
CA ALA A 57 0.03 5.93 19.93
C ALA A 57 -0.74 6.01 18.60
N GLU A 58 -1.85 6.73 18.64
CA GLU A 58 -2.60 7.15 17.47
C GLU A 58 -2.88 8.65 17.58
N ALA A 59 -2.63 9.41 16.53
CA ALA A 59 -2.81 10.85 16.53
C ALA A 59 -3.35 11.36 15.19
N GLN A 60 -4.23 12.35 15.25
CA GLN A 60 -4.63 13.10 14.07
C GLN A 60 -3.55 14.14 13.74
N VAL A 61 -2.98 14.04 12.54
CA VAL A 61 -1.88 14.89 12.07
C VAL A 61 -2.39 15.77 10.96
N ASN A 62 -2.27 17.08 11.13
CA ASN A 62 -2.62 18.07 10.12
C ASN A 62 -1.35 18.67 9.50
N GLY A 63 -0.75 17.96 8.55
CA GLY A 63 0.54 18.32 7.96
C GLY A 63 1.73 18.00 8.85
N GLU A 64 1.78 18.49 10.09
CA GLU A 64 2.83 18.17 11.04
C GLU A 64 2.28 18.09 12.47
N ALA A 65 2.71 17.10 13.25
CA ALA A 65 2.31 16.93 14.63
C ALA A 65 3.44 16.33 15.48
N ASN A 66 3.46 16.69 16.76
CA ASN A 66 4.33 16.08 17.75
C ASN A 66 3.50 15.11 18.59
N VAL A 67 3.83 13.82 18.51
CA VAL A 67 3.13 12.75 19.20
C VAL A 67 4.01 12.20 20.31
N LYS A 68 3.48 12.15 21.54
CA LYS A 68 4.17 11.51 22.66
C LYS A 68 3.92 10.02 22.63
N ILE A 69 4.98 9.23 22.72
CA ILE A 69 4.92 7.76 22.79
C ILE A 69 5.72 7.25 23.98
N SER A 70 5.32 6.10 24.53
CA SER A 70 6.08 5.40 25.56
C SER A 70 6.71 4.15 24.95
N ALA A 71 8.05 4.11 24.87
CA ALA A 71 8.78 3.01 24.23
C ALA A 71 10.08 2.70 24.98
N LYS A 72 10.71 1.56 24.70
CA LYS A 72 12.04 1.24 25.22
C LYS A 72 13.11 1.94 24.38
N LYS A 73 14.26 2.24 25.00
CA LYS A 73 15.43 2.76 24.28
C LYS A 73 15.89 1.72 23.25
N GLY A 74 16.00 2.13 21.99
CA GLY A 74 16.42 1.24 20.90
C GLY A 74 15.30 0.40 20.26
N ALA A 75 14.04 0.61 20.64
CA ALA A 75 12.89 -0.02 19.96
C ALA A 75 12.87 0.31 18.45
N ALA A 76 12.18 -0.47 17.62
CA ALA A 76 11.95 -0.08 16.23
C ALA A 76 10.66 0.76 16.13
N LEU A 77 10.72 1.99 15.61
CA LEU A 77 9.50 2.75 15.31
C LEU A 77 9.04 2.51 13.89
N MET A 78 7.73 2.35 13.76
CA MET A 78 7.04 2.36 12.48
C MET A 78 5.86 3.31 12.56
N ALA A 79 5.74 4.20 11.59
CA ALA A 79 4.55 5.04 11.43
C ALA A 79 3.73 4.54 10.24
N ARG A 80 2.41 4.52 10.41
CA ARG A 80 1.43 4.21 9.36
C ARG A 80 0.36 5.29 9.33
N ALA A 81 0.12 5.90 8.18
CA ALA A 81 -1.03 6.79 8.01
C ALA A 81 -2.28 6.00 7.60
N SER A 82 -3.45 6.47 8.03
CA SER A 82 -4.77 5.97 7.61
C SER A 82 -5.15 6.41 6.20
N ALA A 83 -4.52 7.47 5.69
CA ALA A 83 -4.73 7.92 4.33
C ALA A 83 -4.01 7.01 3.32
N ASP A 84 -4.67 6.72 2.20
CA ASP A 84 -4.12 5.88 1.14
C ASP A 84 -2.90 6.54 0.47
N GLY A 85 -1.90 5.71 0.15
CA GLY A 85 -0.71 6.10 -0.62
C GLY A 85 0.50 6.53 0.21
N PHE A 86 0.49 6.34 1.53
CA PHE A 86 1.68 6.49 2.36
C PHE A 86 2.38 5.15 2.59
N ILE A 87 3.69 5.11 2.34
CA ILE A 87 4.52 3.94 2.66
C ILE A 87 4.81 3.95 4.17
N PRO A 88 4.57 2.83 4.88
CA PRO A 88 4.97 2.72 6.29
C PRO A 88 6.45 3.02 6.45
N THR A 89 6.78 4.04 7.23
CA THR A 89 8.16 4.50 7.40
C THR A 89 8.71 3.97 8.71
N ARG A 90 9.87 3.33 8.65
CA ARG A 90 10.60 2.86 9.84
C ARG A 90 11.69 3.85 10.20
N ALA A 91 11.76 4.20 11.48
CA ALA A 91 12.84 5.02 12.02
C ALA A 91 13.46 4.30 13.23
N GLY A 92 14.79 4.20 13.25
CA GLY A 92 15.52 3.75 14.42
C GLY A 92 15.67 4.90 15.43
N PHE A 93 15.57 4.60 16.72
CA PHE A 93 15.88 5.60 17.76
C PHE A 93 17.39 5.79 17.88
N SER A 94 17.88 7.01 17.69
CA SER A 94 19.26 7.38 18.04
C SER A 94 19.37 8.47 19.11
N GLY A 95 18.25 8.96 19.67
CA GLY A 95 18.26 10.06 20.66
C GLY A 95 16.89 10.48 21.20
N ALA A 96 16.80 11.70 21.75
CA ALA A 96 15.63 12.22 22.47
C ALA A 96 14.47 12.72 21.58
N ALA A 97 14.70 12.91 20.28
CA ALA A 97 13.68 13.32 19.32
C ALA A 97 13.81 12.48 18.04
N VAL A 98 12.71 11.90 17.59
CA VAL A 98 12.64 11.15 16.33
C VAL A 98 11.77 11.92 15.37
N LYS A 99 12.29 12.18 14.17
CA LYS A 99 11.54 12.82 13.09
C LYS A 99 11.18 11.78 12.04
N ILE A 100 9.89 11.61 11.79
CA ILE A 100 9.35 10.75 10.74
C ILE A 100 8.69 11.66 9.72
N THR A 101 9.22 11.66 8.50
CA THR A 101 8.57 12.32 7.37
C THR A 101 7.99 11.24 6.49
N MET A 102 6.67 11.22 6.37
CA MET A 102 5.97 10.35 5.43
C MET A 102 5.50 11.22 4.28
N GLN A 103 6.06 10.96 3.12
CA GLN A 103 5.58 11.57 1.89
C GLN A 103 4.56 10.62 1.28
N ARG A 104 3.41 11.16 0.89
CA ARG A 104 2.47 10.42 0.06
C ARG A 104 3.16 10.18 -1.27
N GLU A 105 3.25 8.93 -1.67
CA GLU A 105 3.63 8.59 -3.03
C GLU A 105 2.45 8.98 -3.91
N THR A 106 2.42 10.23 -4.39
CA THR A 106 1.44 10.63 -5.41
C THR A 106 1.89 10.08 -6.75
N ALA A 107 1.70 8.78 -6.91
CA ALA A 107 1.28 8.09 -8.13
C ALA A 107 1.17 6.59 -7.85
N ARG A 108 0.28 6.19 -6.94
CA ARG A 108 -0.60 5.10 -7.35
C ARG A 108 -1.77 5.78 -8.05
N THR A 109 -1.63 6.00 -9.36
CA THR A 109 -2.79 5.79 -10.25
C THR A 109 -3.51 4.58 -9.70
N GLN A 110 -4.81 4.72 -9.35
CA GLN A 110 -5.64 3.60 -8.92
C GLN A 110 -5.23 2.37 -9.74
N LYS A 111 -4.48 1.46 -9.12
CA LYS A 111 -3.91 0.34 -9.85
C LYS A 111 -5.13 -0.51 -10.14
N THR A 112 -5.56 -0.48 -11.39
CA THR A 112 -6.72 -1.26 -11.79
C THR A 112 -6.31 -2.71 -11.61
N ASP A 113 -6.82 -3.39 -10.60
CA ASP A 113 -6.42 -4.77 -10.32
C ASP A 113 -6.87 -5.70 -11.45
N PHE A 114 -8.04 -5.41 -12.03
CA PHE A 114 -8.69 -6.26 -13.01
C PHE A 114 -9.23 -5.42 -14.19
N VAL A 115 -8.88 -5.81 -15.41
CA VAL A 115 -9.45 -5.21 -16.62
C VAL A 115 -10.27 -6.24 -17.37
N ILE A 116 -11.49 -5.87 -17.76
CA ILE A 116 -12.35 -6.66 -18.64
C ILE A 116 -12.45 -5.92 -19.97
N ALA A 117 -11.83 -6.45 -21.02
CA ALA A 117 -11.76 -5.79 -22.33
C ALA A 117 -12.60 -6.52 -23.39
N THR A 118 -13.34 -5.75 -24.20
CA THR A 118 -14.04 -6.26 -25.38
C THR A 118 -14.14 -5.22 -26.50
N GLY A 119 -14.27 -5.65 -27.75
CA GLY A 119 -14.53 -4.75 -28.89
C GLY A 119 -16.03 -4.62 -29.17
N TYR A 120 -16.65 -3.54 -28.70
CA TYR A 120 -18.10 -3.39 -28.78
C TYR A 120 -18.59 -3.28 -30.23
N ALA A 121 -17.92 -2.50 -31.08
CA ALA A 121 -18.34 -2.37 -32.48
C ALA A 121 -18.25 -3.72 -33.22
N ASN A 122 -17.25 -4.55 -32.89
CA ASN A 122 -17.09 -5.88 -33.46
C ASN A 122 -18.15 -6.87 -32.93
N LEU A 123 -18.51 -6.77 -31.65
CA LEU A 123 -19.63 -7.54 -31.09
C LEU A 123 -20.93 -7.21 -31.81
N GLU A 124 -21.22 -5.92 -31.98
CA GLU A 124 -22.42 -5.44 -32.67
C GLU A 124 -22.44 -5.91 -34.13
N LYS A 125 -21.31 -5.82 -34.84
CA LYS A 125 -21.19 -6.29 -36.22
C LYS A 125 -21.43 -7.80 -36.36
N LYS A 126 -20.99 -8.61 -35.40
CA LYS A 126 -21.05 -10.08 -35.47
C LYS A 126 -22.38 -10.66 -34.96
N TYR A 127 -22.91 -10.11 -33.87
CA TYR A 127 -24.04 -10.68 -33.14
C TYR A 127 -25.29 -9.77 -33.16
N GLY A 128 -25.18 -8.54 -33.68
CA GLY A 128 -26.24 -7.55 -33.66
C GLY A 128 -26.32 -6.76 -32.36
N ALA A 129 -26.95 -5.58 -32.42
CA ALA A 129 -26.99 -4.61 -31.32
C ALA A 129 -27.67 -5.14 -30.05
N ALA A 130 -28.67 -6.01 -30.17
CA ALA A 130 -29.37 -6.56 -29.01
C ALA A 130 -28.44 -7.43 -28.14
N LEU A 131 -27.75 -8.40 -28.77
CA LEU A 131 -26.81 -9.29 -28.08
C LEU A 131 -25.56 -8.53 -27.62
N ALA A 132 -25.05 -7.59 -28.41
CA ALA A 132 -23.90 -6.77 -28.02
C ALA A 132 -24.19 -5.93 -26.76
N ASN A 133 -25.40 -5.35 -26.66
CA ASN A 133 -25.83 -4.62 -25.46
C ASN A 133 -25.99 -5.53 -24.25
N GLU A 134 -26.54 -6.73 -24.42
CA GLU A 134 -26.64 -7.70 -23.32
C GLU A 134 -25.25 -8.08 -22.79
N ILE A 135 -24.30 -8.37 -23.67
CA ILE A 135 -22.91 -8.68 -23.30
C ILE A 135 -22.27 -7.50 -22.57
N LYS A 136 -22.46 -6.27 -23.07
CA LYS A 136 -21.99 -5.04 -22.43
C LYS A 136 -22.52 -4.90 -21.02
N THR A 137 -23.82 -5.09 -20.82
CA THR A 137 -24.45 -5.02 -19.49
C THR A 137 -23.85 -6.06 -18.54
N LYS A 138 -23.71 -7.31 -18.98
CA LYS A 138 -23.10 -8.38 -18.16
C LYS A 138 -21.65 -8.08 -17.79
N ILE A 139 -20.87 -7.46 -18.69
CA ILE A 139 -19.49 -7.03 -18.40
C ILE A 139 -19.46 -5.96 -17.31
N LEU A 140 -20.37 -4.98 -17.36
CA LEU A 140 -20.47 -3.92 -16.35
C LEU A 140 -20.93 -4.47 -14.99
N GLU A 141 -21.88 -5.40 -15.00
CA GLU A 141 -22.32 -6.13 -13.80
C GLU A 141 -21.17 -6.93 -13.18
N LEU A 142 -20.40 -7.64 -14.00
CA LEU A 142 -19.23 -8.41 -13.53
C LEU A 142 -18.16 -7.49 -12.93
N ALA A 143 -17.86 -6.36 -13.58
CA ALA A 143 -16.92 -5.37 -13.05
C ALA A 143 -17.37 -4.82 -11.70
N SER A 144 -18.67 -4.52 -11.58
CA SER A 144 -19.27 -4.03 -10.33
C SER A 144 -19.23 -5.08 -9.22
N ALA A 145 -19.53 -6.34 -9.56
CA ALA A 145 -19.48 -7.46 -8.61
C ALA A 145 -18.05 -7.70 -8.10
N ALA A 146 -17.05 -7.71 -8.98
CA ALA A 146 -15.64 -7.85 -8.60
C ALA A 146 -15.19 -6.74 -7.64
N GLN A 147 -15.68 -5.51 -7.85
CA GLN A 147 -15.41 -4.41 -6.94
C GLN A 147 -16.15 -4.56 -5.59
N GLN A 148 -17.41 -4.98 -5.60
CA GLN A 148 -18.25 -5.06 -4.41
C GLN A 148 -17.89 -6.24 -3.50
N TYR A 149 -17.60 -7.41 -4.07
CA TYR A 149 -17.42 -8.65 -3.31
C TYR A 149 -15.95 -8.99 -3.06
N ASP A 150 -15.09 -8.75 -4.05
CA ASP A 150 -13.66 -9.11 -3.96
C ASP A 150 -12.76 -7.90 -3.63
N GLY A 151 -13.33 -6.69 -3.61
CA GLY A 151 -12.59 -5.45 -3.37
C GLY A 151 -11.62 -5.09 -4.49
N LEU A 152 -11.75 -5.72 -5.67
CA LEU A 152 -10.84 -5.52 -6.80
C LEU A 152 -11.19 -4.22 -7.54
N GLN A 153 -10.21 -3.34 -7.74
CA GLN A 153 -10.42 -2.16 -8.58
C GLN A 153 -10.54 -2.57 -10.04
N THR A 154 -11.79 -2.79 -10.48
CA THR A 154 -12.08 -3.37 -11.78
C THR A 154 -12.54 -2.32 -12.78
N GLN A 155 -12.01 -2.37 -14.02
CA GLN A 155 -12.50 -1.54 -15.12
C GLN A 155 -12.99 -2.39 -16.29
N ALA A 156 -14.19 -2.07 -16.76
CA ALA A 156 -14.70 -2.54 -18.03
C ALA A 156 -14.25 -1.59 -19.16
N ILE A 157 -13.63 -2.15 -20.18
CA ILE A 157 -13.09 -1.42 -21.32
C ILE A 157 -13.76 -1.92 -22.58
N PHE A 158 -14.38 -1.00 -23.29
CA PHE A 158 -14.86 -1.21 -24.64
C PHE A 158 -13.84 -0.58 -25.59
N LEU A 159 -13.08 -1.44 -26.27
CA LEU A 159 -12.21 -1.04 -27.38
C LEU A 159 -13.10 -0.31 -28.40
N ASP A 160 -12.55 0.69 -29.06
CA ASP A 160 -13.25 1.70 -29.88
C ASP A 160 -13.73 2.95 -29.11
N GLY A 161 -13.48 2.99 -27.79
CA GLY A 161 -13.66 4.17 -26.92
C GLY A 161 -12.35 4.86 -26.59
N ASN A 162 -11.97 4.86 -25.31
CA ASN A 162 -10.73 5.50 -24.81
C ASN A 162 -9.44 4.79 -25.23
N TYR A 163 -9.53 3.57 -25.74
CA TYR A 163 -8.38 2.77 -26.16
C TYR A 163 -8.68 2.10 -27.51
N SER A 164 -7.70 2.14 -28.41
CA SER A 164 -7.81 1.56 -29.74
C SER A 164 -7.40 0.08 -29.75
N THR A 165 -6.60 -0.35 -28.76
CA THR A 165 -6.13 -1.74 -28.63
C THR A 165 -6.10 -2.19 -27.17
N VAL A 166 -6.11 -3.51 -26.95
CA VAL A 166 -5.88 -4.10 -25.61
C VAL A 166 -4.49 -3.74 -25.09
N GLY A 167 -3.47 -3.72 -25.95
CA GLY A 167 -2.11 -3.37 -25.56
C GLY A 167 -2.00 -1.95 -25.03
N GLU A 168 -2.68 -1.00 -25.67
CA GLU A 168 -2.78 0.39 -25.19
C GLU A 168 -3.44 0.47 -23.81
N ALA A 169 -4.57 -0.23 -23.63
CA ALA A 169 -5.28 -0.29 -22.36
C ALA A 169 -4.44 -0.92 -21.23
N VAL A 170 -3.73 -2.01 -21.52
CA VAL A 170 -2.85 -2.69 -20.55
C VAL A 170 -1.66 -1.82 -20.18
N ASN A 171 -1.05 -1.14 -21.16
CA ASN A 171 0.08 -0.24 -20.89
C ASN A 171 -0.33 0.97 -20.05
N ALA A 172 -1.53 1.50 -20.28
CA ALA A 172 -2.06 2.66 -19.56
C ALA A 172 -2.51 2.31 -18.13
N LEU A 173 -3.23 1.20 -17.96
CA LEU A 173 -3.87 0.84 -16.68
C LEU A 173 -3.02 -0.11 -15.83
N GLN A 174 -2.02 -0.76 -16.44
CA GLN A 174 -1.10 -1.72 -15.82
C GLN A 174 -1.80 -2.72 -14.89
N PRO A 175 -2.81 -3.47 -15.39
CA PRO A 175 -3.60 -4.32 -14.53
C PRO A 175 -2.85 -5.56 -14.07
N ALA A 176 -3.21 -6.07 -12.90
CA ALA A 176 -2.68 -7.36 -12.41
C ALA A 176 -3.29 -8.53 -13.20
N TYR A 177 -4.54 -8.39 -13.62
CA TYR A 177 -5.28 -9.40 -14.35
C TYR A 177 -6.05 -8.79 -15.52
N LEU A 178 -6.15 -9.55 -16.61
CA LEU A 178 -6.86 -9.16 -17.82
C LEU A 178 -7.81 -10.28 -18.24
N LEU A 179 -9.09 -9.94 -18.38
CA LEU A 179 -10.11 -10.78 -19.00
C LEU A 179 -10.46 -10.23 -20.38
N ILE A 180 -10.28 -11.05 -21.41
CA ILE A 180 -10.69 -10.72 -22.78
C ILE A 180 -12.03 -11.41 -23.05
N VAL A 181 -13.05 -10.62 -23.38
CA VAL A 181 -14.37 -11.14 -23.72
C VAL A 181 -14.55 -11.11 -25.23
N GLY A 182 -14.36 -12.27 -25.85
CA GLY A 182 -14.49 -12.49 -27.29
C GLY A 182 -13.22 -13.09 -27.91
N GLY A 183 -13.38 -13.67 -29.09
CA GLY A 183 -12.27 -14.21 -29.88
C GLY A 183 -11.56 -13.13 -30.73
N PRO A 184 -10.59 -13.52 -31.57
CA PRO A 184 -9.78 -12.60 -32.38
C PRO A 184 -10.59 -11.70 -33.33
N ALA A 185 -11.76 -12.17 -33.77
CA ALA A 185 -12.68 -11.39 -34.61
C ALA A 185 -13.40 -10.26 -33.84
N ILE A 186 -13.41 -10.33 -32.50
CA ILE A 186 -14.03 -9.34 -31.62
C ILE A 186 -12.97 -8.45 -30.98
N VAL A 187 -11.93 -9.08 -30.43
CA VAL A 187 -10.78 -8.42 -29.83
C VAL A 187 -9.55 -8.83 -30.64
N PRO A 188 -9.11 -7.99 -31.60
CA PRO A 188 -7.94 -8.32 -32.40
C PRO A 188 -6.69 -8.32 -31.53
N PHE A 189 -5.99 -9.45 -31.52
CA PHE A 189 -4.67 -9.59 -30.93
C PHE A 189 -3.65 -9.86 -32.03
N GLY A 190 -2.47 -9.24 -31.91
CA GLY A 190 -1.34 -9.58 -32.76
C GLY A 190 -0.79 -10.93 -32.33
N GLU A 191 -0.66 -11.86 -33.26
CA GLU A 191 0.16 -13.05 -33.03
C GLU A 191 1.63 -12.61 -33.04
N ALA A 192 2.30 -12.70 -31.89
CA ALA A 192 3.75 -12.63 -31.88
C ALA A 192 4.29 -13.92 -32.51
N GLU A 193 5.21 -13.80 -33.47
CA GLU A 193 6.02 -14.94 -33.89
C GLU A 193 6.85 -15.39 -32.69
N THR A 194 6.40 -16.44 -32.03
CA THR A 194 7.20 -17.11 -31.01
C THR A 194 8.13 -18.10 -31.69
N PRO A 195 9.39 -18.25 -31.24
CA PRO A 195 10.32 -19.25 -31.79
C PRO A 195 9.80 -20.70 -31.64
N LEU A 196 8.70 -20.91 -30.91
CA LEU A 196 8.03 -22.20 -30.73
C LEU A 196 7.01 -22.53 -31.84
N LYS A 197 6.72 -21.61 -32.76
CA LYS A 197 5.72 -21.83 -33.82
C LYS A 197 6.20 -22.72 -34.98
N GLY A 198 7.42 -23.25 -34.90
CA GLY A 198 8.04 -24.10 -35.92
C GLY A 198 8.89 -25.25 -35.38
N ALA A 199 8.67 -25.68 -34.13
CA ALA A 199 9.29 -26.87 -33.55
C ALA A 199 8.34 -28.07 -33.59
#